data_AF-A0A8J5M6A0-F1
#
_entry.id   AF-A0A8J5M6A0-F1
#
_cell.length_a   1.000
_cell.length_b   1.000
_cell.length_c   1.000
_cell.angle_alpha   90.00
_cell.angle_beta   90.00
_cell.angle_gamma   90.00
#
_symmetry.space_group_name_H-M   'P 1'
#
loop_
_entity.id
_entity.type
_entity.pdbx_description
1 polymer ?
#
loop_
_entity_poly.entity_id
_entity_poly.type
_entity_poly.pdbx_seq_one_letter_code
_entity_poly.pdbx_strand_id
1 'polypeptide(L)'
;MDASDYRLCCVYPARNEYLQVRFTSTEREQIEEFNRAGDSNYGINVRELTSAVYAAITWGKYWSGSSSAPRYVRYWIDNQSVISWNNRRSSRSPLAQLLLRLLSLLEVQHNCYGSAAHIPGVENIAADAGSRVWQSPAHASQFANLSLSWSQVHVPIDCRDLWRLWERYCAQGPSRTLHELYISVPGVSGASGAQ
;
A
#
# COMPACT_ATOMS: atom_id res chain seq x y z
N MET A 1 3.69 -8.89 -3.01
CA MET A 1 2.96 -8.71 -1.72
C MET A 1 1.76 -9.62 -1.75
N ASP A 2 1.24 -10.04 -0.60
CA ASP A 2 0.10 -10.95 -0.54
C ASP A 2 -0.67 -10.81 0.78
N ALA A 3 -1.93 -11.26 0.80
CA ALA A 3 -2.77 -11.30 1.99
C ALA A 3 -3.58 -12.60 2.11
N SER A 4 -3.80 -13.02 3.33
CA SER A 4 -4.66 -14.14 3.68
C SER A 4 -5.77 -13.71 4.62
N ASP A 5 -6.50 -14.66 5.21
CA ASP A 5 -7.52 -14.35 6.22
C ASP A 5 -6.95 -13.99 7.60
N TYR A 6 -5.65 -14.21 7.82
CA TYR A 6 -5.03 -14.04 9.14
C TYR A 6 -4.03 -12.88 9.19
N ARG A 7 -3.42 -12.57 8.06
CA ARG A 7 -2.35 -11.57 7.96
C ARG A 7 -2.14 -11.14 6.51
N LEU A 8 -1.43 -10.04 6.36
CA LEU A 8 -0.78 -9.67 5.11
C LEU A 8 0.74 -9.74 5.23
N CYS A 9 1.41 -9.81 4.09
CA CYS A 9 2.86 -9.81 4.00
C CYS A 9 3.36 -8.97 2.80
N CYS A 10 4.33 -8.11 3.05
CA CYS A 10 5.14 -7.49 2.01
C CYS A 10 6.61 -7.85 2.22
N VAL A 11 7.31 -7.96 1.10
CA VAL A 11 8.75 -8.22 1.04
C VAL A 11 9.43 -7.06 0.33
N TYR A 12 10.58 -6.64 0.83
CA TYR A 12 11.46 -5.69 0.18
C TYR A 12 12.86 -6.31 0.00
N PRO A 13 13.05 -7.10 -1.07
CA PRO A 13 14.28 -7.87 -1.28
C PRO A 13 15.55 -7.01 -1.31
N ALA A 14 15.49 -5.81 -1.89
CA ALA A 14 16.66 -4.91 -1.98
C ALA A 14 17.21 -4.47 -0.61
N ARG A 15 16.42 -4.62 0.47
CA ARG A 15 16.83 -4.31 1.84
C ARG A 15 16.94 -5.56 2.73
N ASN A 16 16.65 -6.75 2.21
CA ASN A 16 16.43 -7.95 3.02
C ASN A 16 15.47 -7.67 4.18
N GLU A 17 14.36 -6.99 3.90
CA GLU A 17 13.33 -6.66 4.89
C GLU A 17 11.99 -7.26 4.49
N TYR A 18 11.17 -7.61 5.48
CA TYR A 18 9.78 -7.98 5.27
C TYR A 18 8.89 -7.36 6.35
N LEU A 19 7.62 -7.13 6.02
CA LEU A 19 6.59 -6.77 6.98
C LEU A 19 5.52 -7.85 6.99
N GLN A 20 5.04 -8.18 8.19
CA GLN A 20 3.86 -9.01 8.39
C GLN A 20 2.94 -8.30 9.36
N VAL A 21 1.67 -8.20 8.99
CA VAL A 21 0.65 -7.55 9.82
C VAL A 21 -0.46 -8.56 10.08
N ARG A 22 -0.64 -8.95 11.35
CA ARG A 22 -1.76 -9.77 11.79
C ARG A 22 -3.04 -8.95 11.78
N PHE A 23 -4.13 -9.56 11.31
CA PHE A 23 -5.46 -8.98 11.47
C PHE A 23 -5.97 -9.13 12.90
N THR A 24 -6.60 -8.09 13.43
CA THR A 24 -7.25 -8.09 14.75
C THR A 24 -8.45 -9.04 14.78
N SER A 25 -9.04 -9.30 15.95
CA SER A 25 -10.30 -10.05 16.04
C SER A 25 -11.40 -9.40 15.21
N THR A 26 -11.57 -8.08 15.33
CA THR A 26 -12.57 -7.31 14.58
C THR A 26 -12.32 -7.36 13.07
N GLU A 27 -11.08 -7.21 12.61
CA GLU A 27 -10.75 -7.33 11.18
C GLU A 27 -11.03 -8.76 10.67
N ARG A 28 -10.77 -9.79 11.48
CA ARG A 28 -11.08 -11.19 11.12
C ARG A 28 -12.57 -11.46 11.05
N GLU A 29 -13.38 -10.90 11.96
CA GLU A 29 -14.84 -10.99 11.90
C GLU A 29 -15.39 -10.38 10.60
N GLN A 30 -14.87 -9.21 10.19
CA GLN A 30 -15.23 -8.57 8.92
C GLN A 30 -14.80 -9.37 7.68
N ILE A 31 -13.65 -10.04 7.77
CA ILE A 31 -13.17 -10.97 6.75
C ILE A 31 -14.11 -12.17 6.63
N GLU A 32 -14.47 -12.79 7.75
CA GLU A 32 -15.37 -13.95 7.77
C GLU A 32 -16.76 -13.59 7.25
N GLU A 33 -17.27 -12.40 7.59
CA GLU A 33 -18.52 -11.88 7.05
C GLU A 33 -18.45 -11.65 5.54
N PHE A 34 -17.37 -11.07 5.04
CA PHE A 34 -17.16 -10.94 3.59
C PHE A 34 -17.16 -12.30 2.89
N ASN A 35 -16.40 -13.25 3.43
CA ASN A 35 -16.27 -14.58 2.84
C ASN A 35 -17.61 -15.34 2.85
N ARG A 36 -18.48 -15.07 3.83
CA ARG A 36 -19.79 -15.71 3.96
C ARG A 36 -20.88 -15.08 3.10
N ALA A 37 -20.96 -13.74 3.08
CA ALA A 37 -22.12 -13.01 2.54
C ALA A 37 -21.76 -12.01 1.44
N GLY A 38 -20.48 -11.69 1.23
CA GLY A 38 -20.03 -10.68 0.27
C GLY A 38 -20.33 -9.23 0.64
N ASP A 39 -20.88 -8.98 1.84
CA ASP A 39 -21.47 -7.69 2.25
C ASP A 39 -20.49 -6.76 3.00
N SER A 40 -19.24 -7.18 3.19
CA SER A 40 -18.23 -6.42 3.94
C SER A 40 -17.24 -5.69 3.01
N ASN A 41 -16.57 -4.66 3.53
CA ASN A 41 -15.55 -3.92 2.77
C ASN A 41 -14.14 -4.52 2.91
N TYR A 42 -13.97 -5.66 3.59
CA TYR A 42 -12.67 -6.23 3.95
C TYR A 42 -12.27 -7.45 3.10
N GLY A 43 -12.71 -7.49 1.85
CA GLY A 43 -12.37 -8.55 0.90
C GLY A 43 -10.89 -8.58 0.51
N ILE A 44 -10.48 -9.67 -0.15
CA ILE A 44 -9.07 -9.95 -0.49
C ILE A 44 -8.37 -8.77 -1.19
N ASN A 45 -9.01 -8.15 -2.18
CA ASN A 45 -8.45 -7.00 -2.91
C ASN A 45 -8.11 -5.82 -1.98
N VAL A 46 -8.93 -5.57 -0.96
CA VAL A 46 -8.70 -4.48 0.00
C VAL A 46 -7.53 -4.81 0.92
N ARG A 47 -7.42 -6.07 1.36
CA ARG A 47 -6.30 -6.53 2.20
C ARG A 47 -4.96 -6.47 1.47
N GLU A 48 -4.95 -6.87 0.21
CA GLU A 48 -3.76 -6.75 -0.64
C GLU A 48 -3.41 -5.28 -0.93
N LEU A 49 -4.40 -4.42 -1.22
CA LEU A 49 -4.15 -2.98 -1.36
C LEU A 49 -3.61 -2.36 -0.06
N THR A 50 -4.09 -2.82 1.09
CA THR A 50 -3.62 -2.40 2.42
C THR A 50 -2.12 -2.69 2.60
N SER A 51 -1.64 -3.77 1.98
CA SER A 51 -0.23 -4.16 1.97
C SER A 51 0.65 -3.09 1.29
N ALA A 52 0.17 -2.47 0.21
CA ALA A 52 0.86 -1.36 -0.45
C ALA A 52 0.92 -0.10 0.43
N VAL A 53 -0.18 0.22 1.14
CA VAL A 53 -0.21 1.36 2.07
C VAL A 53 0.76 1.16 3.23
N TYR A 54 0.79 -0.01 3.86
CA TYR A 54 1.74 -0.31 4.92
C TYR A 54 3.19 -0.34 4.44
N ALA A 55 3.43 -0.82 3.23
CA ALA A 55 4.76 -0.72 2.61
C ALA A 55 5.19 0.74 2.46
N ALA A 56 4.30 1.64 2.02
CA ALA A 56 4.59 3.07 1.90
C ALA A 56 4.82 3.74 3.26
N ILE A 57 4.01 3.45 4.28
CA ILE A 57 4.21 3.95 5.65
C ILE A 57 5.58 3.52 6.20
N THR A 58 5.97 2.27 5.96
CA THR A 58 7.15 1.67 6.61
C THR A 58 8.44 2.02 5.87
N TRP A 59 8.41 1.92 4.54
CA TRP A 59 9.59 2.04 3.68
C TRP A 59 9.67 3.33 2.88
N GLY A 60 8.61 4.14 2.85
CA GLY A 60 8.55 5.35 2.04
C GLY A 60 9.71 6.32 2.25
N LYS A 61 10.14 6.47 3.52
CA LYS A 61 11.33 7.25 3.89
C LYS A 61 12.64 6.80 3.24
N TYR A 62 12.73 5.56 2.75
CA TYR A 62 13.91 5.02 2.06
C TYR A 62 13.81 5.14 0.53
N TRP A 63 12.63 5.46 0.01
CA TRP A 63 12.43 5.59 -1.44
C TRP A 63 12.93 6.93 -1.95
N SER A 64 12.86 7.98 -1.12
CA SER A 64 13.38 9.31 -1.45
C SER A 64 14.88 9.24 -1.78
N GLY A 65 15.25 9.96 -2.84
CA GLY A 65 16.63 10.11 -3.29
C GLY A 65 17.24 11.42 -2.84
N SER A 66 18.53 11.60 -3.14
CA SER A 66 19.22 12.88 -3.03
C SER A 66 18.82 13.88 -4.13
N SER A 67 18.08 13.45 -5.15
CA SER A 67 17.58 14.30 -6.24
C SER A 67 16.25 14.97 -5.88
N SER A 68 15.99 16.12 -6.48
CA SER A 68 14.68 16.79 -6.42
C SER A 68 13.58 16.03 -7.17
N ALA A 69 13.93 15.24 -8.19
CA ALA A 69 12.97 14.46 -8.96
C ALA A 69 12.37 13.29 -8.14
N PRO A 70 11.06 13.01 -8.31
CA PRO A 70 10.40 11.94 -7.57
C PRO A 70 10.92 10.56 -7.99
N ARG A 71 11.08 9.67 -7.02
CA ARG A 71 11.52 8.28 -7.26
C ARG A 71 10.37 7.40 -7.71
N TYR A 72 10.63 6.54 -8.69
CA TYR A 72 9.66 5.53 -9.11
C TYR A 72 9.71 4.31 -8.19
N VAL A 73 8.54 3.89 -7.69
CA VAL A 73 8.37 2.68 -6.87
C VAL A 73 7.41 1.72 -7.57
N ARG A 74 7.83 0.47 -7.72
CA ARG A 74 7.02 -0.59 -8.31
C ARG A 74 6.52 -1.56 -7.24
N TYR A 75 5.21 -1.72 -7.16
CA TYR A 75 4.54 -2.73 -6.35
C TYR A 75 4.32 -3.99 -7.18
N TRP A 76 4.88 -5.12 -6.73
CA TRP A 76 4.65 -6.43 -7.36
C TRP A 76 3.49 -7.14 -6.68
N ILE A 77 2.43 -7.39 -7.46
CA ILE A 77 1.13 -7.89 -6.99
C ILE A 77 0.64 -8.95 -7.98
N ASP A 78 0.13 -10.07 -7.50
CA ASP A 78 -0.48 -11.13 -8.32
C ASP A 78 -1.99 -10.92 -8.55
N ASN A 79 -2.64 -10.11 -7.73
CA ASN A 79 -4.03 -9.71 -7.90
C ASN A 79 -4.24 -8.56 -8.91
N GLN A 80 -4.77 -8.92 -10.07
CA GLN A 80 -5.12 -8.00 -11.15
C GLN A 80 -6.07 -6.86 -10.76
N SER A 81 -7.01 -7.10 -9.83
CA SER A 81 -7.94 -6.06 -9.39
C SER A 81 -7.20 -4.96 -8.64
N VAL A 82 -6.26 -5.34 -7.77
CA VAL A 82 -5.45 -4.40 -6.99
C VAL A 82 -4.50 -3.62 -7.91
N ILE A 83 -3.92 -4.28 -8.93
CA ILE A 83 -3.12 -3.60 -9.95
C ILE A 83 -3.95 -2.52 -10.65
N SER A 84 -5.16 -2.85 -11.10
CA SER A 84 -6.06 -1.90 -11.75
C SER A 84 -6.43 -0.74 -10.81
N TRP A 85 -6.76 -1.01 -9.56
CA TRP A 85 -7.11 0.03 -8.58
C TRP A 85 -5.95 0.97 -8.29
N ASN A 86 -4.74 0.43 -8.08
CA ASN A 86 -3.56 1.24 -7.80
C ASN A 86 -3.19 2.12 -8.99
N ASN A 87 -3.12 1.55 -10.20
CA ASN A 87 -2.71 2.30 -11.39
C ASN A 87 -3.75 3.34 -11.84
N ARG A 88 -5.05 3.06 -11.67
CA ARG A 88 -6.12 4.03 -11.97
C ARG A 88 -6.42 5.00 -10.83
N ARG A 89 -5.87 4.74 -9.64
CA ARG A 89 -6.19 5.45 -8.40
C ARG A 89 -7.70 5.52 -8.13
N SER A 90 -8.44 4.43 -8.41
CA SER A 90 -9.89 4.40 -8.27
C SER A 90 -10.45 3.02 -7.93
N SER A 91 -11.48 2.99 -7.08
CA SER A 91 -12.27 1.81 -6.71
C SER A 91 -13.68 2.22 -6.28
N ARG A 92 -14.62 1.29 -6.34
CA ARG A 92 -15.99 1.47 -5.82
C ARG A 92 -16.09 1.18 -4.31
N SER A 93 -15.11 0.48 -3.74
CA SER A 93 -15.09 0.21 -2.30
C SER A 93 -14.66 1.47 -1.52
N PRO A 94 -15.46 1.95 -0.55
CA PRO A 94 -15.10 3.11 0.28
C PRO A 94 -13.76 2.93 0.99
N LEU A 95 -13.48 1.73 1.52
CA LEU A 95 -12.22 1.43 2.18
C LEU A 95 -11.06 1.45 1.18
N ALA A 96 -11.22 0.86 -0.02
CA ALA A 96 -10.20 0.96 -1.06
C ALA A 96 -9.92 2.42 -1.47
N GLN A 97 -10.95 3.28 -1.55
CA GLN A 97 -10.75 4.69 -1.84
C GLN A 97 -9.96 5.41 -0.75
N LEU A 98 -10.22 5.12 0.53
CA LEU A 98 -9.40 5.63 1.64
C LEU A 98 -7.94 5.20 1.48
N LEU A 99 -7.70 3.91 1.23
CA LEU A 99 -6.35 3.35 1.04
C LEU A 99 -5.62 4.02 -0.12
N LEU A 100 -6.30 4.24 -1.25
CA LEU A 100 -5.71 4.93 -2.41
C LEU A 100 -5.38 6.39 -2.11
N ARG A 101 -6.22 7.11 -1.35
CA ARG A 101 -5.93 8.49 -0.93
C ARG A 101 -4.72 8.54 0.00
N LEU A 102 -4.65 7.64 0.98
CA LEU A 102 -3.49 7.51 1.86
C LEU A 102 -2.23 7.20 1.08
N LEU A 103 -2.29 6.25 0.13
CA LEU A 103 -1.16 5.88 -0.70
C LEU A 103 -0.65 7.07 -1.53
N SER A 104 -1.55 7.81 -2.19
CA SER A 104 -1.19 9.01 -2.94
C SER A 104 -0.58 10.09 -2.06
N LEU A 105 -1.10 10.30 -0.84
CA LEU A 105 -0.54 11.27 0.10
C LEU A 105 0.87 10.87 0.52
N LEU A 106 1.09 9.59 0.86
CA LEU A 106 2.40 9.06 1.23
C LEU A 106 3.40 9.17 0.07
N GLU A 107 2.96 8.92 -1.16
CA GLU A 107 3.80 9.10 -2.34
C GLU A 107 4.30 10.55 -2.48
N VAL A 108 3.40 11.52 -2.29
CA VAL A 108 3.78 12.95 -2.27
C VAL A 108 4.71 13.27 -1.10
N GLN A 109 4.43 12.78 0.11
CA GLN A 109 5.26 13.01 1.30
C GLN A 109 6.67 12.43 1.16
N HIS A 110 6.82 11.32 0.45
CA HIS A 110 8.09 10.64 0.24
C HIS A 110 8.79 11.03 -1.07
N ASN A 111 8.25 12.03 -1.78
CA ASN A 111 8.72 12.45 -3.10
C ASN A 111 8.94 11.23 -4.02
N CYS A 112 7.92 10.39 -4.13
CA CYS A 112 7.92 9.24 -5.01
C CYS A 112 6.61 9.15 -5.79
N TYR A 113 6.59 8.29 -6.80
CA TYR A 113 5.36 7.91 -7.48
C TYR A 113 5.33 6.40 -7.63
N GLY A 114 4.17 5.82 -7.34
CA GLY A 114 3.98 4.38 -7.34
C GLY A 114 3.23 3.88 -8.56
N SER A 115 3.58 2.68 -9.04
CA SER A 115 2.69 1.89 -9.89
C SER A 115 2.74 0.41 -9.51
N ALA A 116 1.65 -0.31 -9.79
CA ALA A 116 1.59 -1.75 -9.64
C ALA A 116 1.91 -2.47 -10.96
N ALA A 117 2.58 -3.61 -10.85
CA ALA A 117 2.86 -4.53 -11.94
C ALA A 117 2.54 -5.96 -11.51
N HIS A 118 2.16 -6.78 -12.50
CA HIS A 118 1.82 -8.18 -12.26
C HIS A 118 3.07 -9.01 -12.00
N ILE A 119 3.01 -9.82 -10.95
CA ILE A 119 3.89 -10.97 -10.74
C ILE A 119 3.00 -12.23 -10.74
N PRO A 120 3.34 -13.32 -11.44
CA PRO A 120 2.59 -14.56 -11.33
C PRO A 120 2.55 -15.07 -9.89
N GLY A 121 1.43 -15.62 -9.42
CA GLY A 121 1.32 -16.15 -8.06
C GLY A 121 2.36 -17.24 -7.76
N VAL A 122 2.71 -18.06 -8.75
CA VAL A 122 3.78 -19.07 -8.67
C VAL A 122 5.18 -18.47 -8.44
N GLU A 123 5.37 -17.19 -8.72
CA GLU A 123 6.60 -16.43 -8.46
C GLU A 123 6.50 -15.55 -7.19
N ASN A 124 5.29 -15.28 -6.69
CA ASN A 124 5.04 -14.48 -5.47
C ASN A 124 5.25 -15.28 -4.16
N ILE A 125 6.10 -16.31 -4.21
CA ILE A 125 6.25 -17.37 -3.20
C ILE A 125 6.53 -16.80 -1.80
N ALA A 126 7.44 -15.82 -1.68
CA ALA A 126 7.85 -15.29 -0.38
C ALA A 126 6.72 -14.52 0.30
N ALA A 127 5.97 -13.69 -0.46
CA ALA A 127 4.84 -12.96 0.12
C ALA A 127 3.69 -13.91 0.45
N ASP A 128 3.42 -14.89 -0.42
CA ASP A 128 2.39 -15.91 -0.25
C ASP A 128 2.62 -16.78 1.00
N ALA A 129 3.83 -17.35 1.13
CA ALA A 129 4.21 -18.10 2.31
C ALA A 129 4.17 -17.21 3.58
N GLY A 130 4.63 -15.97 3.46
CA GLY A 130 4.60 -14.98 4.53
C GLY A 130 3.19 -14.63 5.00
N SER A 131 2.22 -14.56 4.08
CA SER A 131 0.82 -14.31 4.40
C SER A 131 0.15 -15.54 5.03
N ARG A 132 0.71 -16.74 4.88
CA ARG A 132 0.13 -18.01 5.36
C ARG A 132 0.93 -18.74 6.43
N VAL A 133 1.96 -18.13 7.02
CA VAL A 133 2.83 -18.77 8.04
C VAL A 133 2.10 -19.40 9.24
N TRP A 134 0.86 -19.00 9.55
CA TRP A 134 0.08 -19.59 10.65
C TRP A 134 -1.01 -20.56 10.20
N GLN A 135 -1.19 -20.72 8.89
CA GLN A 135 -2.16 -21.65 8.34
C GLN A 135 -1.57 -23.04 8.15
N SER A 136 -0.26 -23.13 7.95
CA SER A 136 0.43 -24.41 7.77
C SER A 136 1.89 -24.32 8.21
N PRO A 137 2.41 -25.35 8.91
CA PRO A 137 3.84 -25.49 9.19
C PRO A 137 4.71 -25.43 7.93
N ALA A 138 4.21 -25.92 6.79
CA ALA A 138 4.94 -25.87 5.53
C ALA A 138 5.19 -24.44 5.06
N HIS A 139 4.18 -23.55 5.13
CA HIS A 139 4.34 -22.14 4.79
C HIS A 139 5.26 -21.42 5.80
N ALA A 140 5.19 -21.76 7.08
CA ALA A 140 6.12 -21.22 8.09
C ALA A 140 7.58 -21.58 7.76
N SER A 141 7.87 -22.85 7.49
CA SER A 141 9.21 -23.30 7.12
C SER A 141 9.68 -22.70 5.79
N GLN A 142 8.80 -22.65 4.78
CA GLN A 142 9.12 -22.06 3.49
C GLN A 142 9.46 -20.57 3.63
N PHE A 143 8.65 -19.81 4.36
CA PHE A 143 8.91 -18.39 4.59
C PHE A 143 10.21 -18.19 5.37
N ALA A 144 10.43 -18.94 6.45
CA ALA A 144 11.65 -18.85 7.25
C ALA A 144 12.92 -19.13 6.43
N ASN A 145 12.86 -20.10 5.51
CA ASN A 145 13.97 -20.39 4.60
C ASN A 145 14.21 -19.25 3.60
N LEU A 146 13.14 -18.67 3.03
CA LEU A 146 13.23 -17.56 2.07
C LEU A 146 13.66 -16.24 2.72
N SER A 147 13.38 -16.06 4.01
CA SER A 147 13.66 -14.85 4.78
C SER A 147 14.78 -15.03 5.81
N LEU A 148 15.64 -16.04 5.67
CA LEU A 148 16.61 -16.47 6.70
C LEU A 148 17.53 -15.33 7.19
N SER A 149 17.99 -14.47 6.28
CA SER A 149 18.87 -13.33 6.57
C SER A 149 18.13 -11.99 6.62
N TRP A 150 16.80 -12.03 6.61
CA TRP A 150 15.99 -10.83 6.47
C TRP A 150 15.50 -10.34 7.82
N SER A 151 15.34 -9.02 7.93
CA SER A 151 14.80 -8.37 9.12
C SER A 151 13.29 -8.16 8.99
N GLN A 152 12.54 -8.52 10.03
CA GLN A 152 11.16 -8.09 10.14
C GLN A 152 11.11 -6.62 10.52
N VAL A 153 10.39 -5.82 9.74
CA VAL A 153 10.01 -4.46 10.09
C VAL A 153 8.53 -4.40 10.47
N HIS A 154 8.17 -3.42 11.30
CA HIS A 154 6.82 -3.26 11.81
C HIS A 154 6.22 -1.93 11.36
N VAL A 155 4.93 -1.96 11.03
CA VAL A 155 4.14 -0.74 10.86
C VAL A 155 4.08 -0.03 12.21
N PRO A 156 4.41 1.26 12.30
CA PRO A 156 4.25 2.03 13.53
C PRO A 156 2.84 1.88 14.10
N ILE A 157 2.73 1.67 15.42
CA ILE A 157 1.45 1.32 16.07
C ILE A 157 0.38 2.41 15.86
N ASP A 158 0.79 3.66 15.82
CA ASP A 158 -0.07 4.81 15.60
C ASP A 158 -0.54 4.92 14.13
N CYS A 159 0.14 4.23 13.21
CA CYS A 159 -0.21 4.13 11.80
C CYS A 159 -0.96 2.83 11.44
N ARG A 160 -1.25 1.95 12.42
CA ARG A 160 -1.95 0.67 12.18
C ARG A 160 -3.45 0.84 11.92
N ASP A 161 -4.06 1.87 12.48
CA ASP A 161 -5.43 2.25 12.20
C ASP A 161 -5.44 3.30 11.07
N LEU A 162 -5.79 2.85 9.87
CA LEU A 162 -5.72 3.67 8.66
C LEU A 162 -6.82 4.74 8.61
N TRP A 163 -7.95 4.54 9.28
CA TRP A 163 -8.98 5.57 9.42
C TRP A 163 -8.49 6.69 10.34
N ARG A 164 -7.95 6.34 11.52
CA ARG A 164 -7.35 7.33 12.42
C ARG A 164 -6.16 8.03 11.77
N LEU A 165 -5.34 7.32 11.01
CA LEU A 165 -4.23 7.93 10.27
C LEU A 165 -4.75 8.99 9.27
N TRP A 166 -5.80 8.66 8.53
CA TRP A 166 -6.43 9.61 7.61
C TRP A 166 -7.00 10.84 8.33
N GLU A 167 -7.72 10.65 9.44
CA GLU A 167 -8.23 11.74 10.27
C GLU A 167 -7.11 12.67 10.75
N ARG A 168 -5.97 12.10 11.19
CA ARG A 168 -4.79 12.87 11.58
C ARG A 168 -4.24 13.72 10.42
N TYR A 169 -4.15 13.17 9.22
CA TYR A 169 -3.70 13.94 8.06
C TYR A 169 -4.68 15.06 7.68
N CYS A 170 -5.99 14.79 7.72
CA CYS A 170 -7.00 15.82 7.51
C CYS A 170 -6.88 16.97 8.52
N ALA A 171 -6.61 16.65 9.79
CA ALA A 171 -6.46 17.63 10.87
C ALA A 171 -5.19 18.49 10.74
N GLN A 172 -4.12 17.97 10.13
CA GLN A 172 -2.87 18.71 9.91
C GLN A 172 -3.00 19.82 8.85
N GLY A 173 -4.01 19.73 7.96
CA GLY A 173 -4.20 20.68 6.87
C GLY A 173 -3.12 20.57 5.77
N PRO A 174 -3.12 21.50 4.80
CA PRO A 174 -2.17 21.47 3.68
C PRO A 174 -0.71 21.58 4.15
N SER A 175 0.16 20.76 3.56
CA SER A 175 1.61 20.88 3.80
C SER A 175 2.12 22.25 3.38
N ARG A 176 2.76 22.97 4.31
CA ARG A 176 3.36 24.29 4.05
C ARG A 176 4.67 24.20 3.26
N THR A 177 5.19 22.99 3.01
CA THR A 177 6.56 22.78 2.49
C THR A 177 6.62 22.72 0.96
N LEU A 178 5.50 22.55 0.25
CA LEU A 178 5.45 22.45 -1.21
C LEU A 178 4.93 23.72 -1.92
N HIS A 179 4.49 24.72 -1.17
CA HIS A 179 4.13 26.01 -1.76
C HIS A 179 5.38 26.87 -1.89
N GLU A 180 5.99 26.90 -3.09
CA GLU A 180 6.52 28.14 -3.71
C GLU A 180 7.29 27.94 -5.02
N LEU A 181 7.63 26.72 -5.45
CA LEU A 181 8.58 26.58 -6.57
C LEU A 181 8.00 26.58 -8.00
N TYR A 182 6.68 26.46 -8.22
CA TYR A 182 6.15 26.24 -9.59
C TYR A 182 4.79 26.85 -9.94
N ILE A 183 4.36 27.94 -9.30
CA ILE A 183 3.21 28.71 -9.83
C ILE A 183 3.67 30.09 -10.27
N SER A 184 4.61 30.13 -11.22
CA SER A 184 4.86 31.35 -11.99
C SER A 184 3.79 31.48 -13.07
N VAL A 185 2.79 32.31 -12.76
CA VAL A 185 1.83 32.96 -13.68
C VAL A 185 0.83 32.03 -14.40
N PRO A 186 -0.49 32.24 -14.27
CA PRO A 186 -1.48 31.61 -15.14
C PRO A 186 -1.18 31.90 -16.61
N GLY A 187 -1.12 30.87 -17.45
CA GLY A 187 -0.95 31.02 -18.89
C GLY A 187 -2.11 31.83 -19.51
N VAL A 188 -1.79 32.89 -20.25
CA VAL A 188 -2.75 33.85 -20.82
C VAL A 188 -3.39 33.39 -22.14
N SER A 189 -3.29 32.12 -22.50
CA SER A 189 -3.64 31.61 -23.83
C SER A 189 -5.14 31.37 -24.07
N GLY A 190 -6.01 32.12 -23.40
CA GLY A 190 -7.46 31.93 -23.44
C GLY A 190 -8.26 33.19 -23.75
N ALA A 191 -7.89 33.97 -24.77
CA ALA A 191 -8.74 35.06 -25.26
C ALA A 191 -8.41 35.48 -26.71
N SER A 192 -8.87 34.72 -27.71
CA SER A 192 -9.27 35.26 -29.03
C SER A 192 -9.90 34.14 -29.86
N GLY A 193 -11.23 34.11 -29.94
CA GLY A 193 -11.94 33.11 -30.72
C GLY A 193 -13.45 33.33 -30.75
N ALA A 194 -13.88 34.57 -30.97
CA ALA A 194 -15.22 34.90 -31.48
C ALA A 194 -15.20 36.36 -31.96
N GLN A 195 -15.07 36.56 -33.27
CA GLN A 195 -15.67 37.68 -33.99
C GLN A 195 -16.62 37.07 -35.01
#